data_AF-A0A945ZK39-F1
#
_entry.id   AF-A0A945ZK39-F1
#
_cell.length_a   1.000
_cell.length_b   1.000
_cell.length_c   1.000
_cell.angle_alpha   90.00
_cell.angle_beta   90.00
_cell.angle_gamma   90.00
#
_symmetry.space_group_name_H-M   'P 1'
#
loop_
_entity.id
_entity.type
_entity.pdbx_description
1 polymer ?
#
loop_
_entity_poly.entity_id
_entity_poly.type
_entity_poly.pdbx_seq_one_letter_code
_entity_poly.pdbx_strand_id
1 'polypeptide(L)'
;MEYYIYDVPVFVTAPLEEGIDLPGFCQEVEDILPHRLLHNLDVVYVGEFKGEQGDRTAMYSNGAIYISVSEPTNFDMLESFVHEVAHSLESKYGMFIYTDNLINEFKGKRERLSHLLSAEGFHINPVLYGFTEYNEKFDDFLANEVGYPTLLSLTMGLFVSPYGATSVQEYFANGFEKYFLDNPRTVRDISPILYRKIEEIINDDEA
;
A
#
# COMPACT_ATOMS: atom_id res chain seq x y z
N MET A 1 -6.05 -19.68 -20.42
CA MET A 1 -5.97 -20.46 -19.16
C MET A 1 -6.68 -19.63 -18.11
N GLU A 2 -7.47 -20.28 -17.27
CA GLU A 2 -8.13 -19.62 -16.13
C GLU A 2 -7.19 -19.80 -14.93
N TYR A 3 -6.89 -18.71 -14.24
CA TYR A 3 -6.04 -18.67 -13.06
C TYR A 3 -6.89 -18.24 -11.87
N TYR A 4 -6.50 -18.66 -10.67
CA TYR A 4 -7.22 -18.37 -9.44
C TYR A 4 -6.23 -18.11 -8.31
N ILE A 5 -6.63 -17.24 -7.40
CA ILE A 5 -6.06 -17.11 -6.06
C ILE A 5 -7.17 -17.55 -5.11
N TYR A 6 -7.02 -18.73 -4.52
CA TYR A 6 -8.11 -19.45 -3.85
C TYR A 6 -9.34 -19.61 -4.78
N ASP A 7 -10.41 -18.86 -4.53
CA ASP A 7 -11.63 -18.80 -5.34
C ASP A 7 -11.78 -17.49 -6.13
N VAL A 8 -10.84 -16.55 -6.01
CA VAL A 8 -10.82 -15.28 -6.74
C VAL A 8 -10.25 -15.50 -8.14
N PRO A 9 -11.01 -15.31 -9.23
CA PRO A 9 -10.53 -15.48 -10.59
C PRO A 9 -9.51 -14.40 -10.98
N VAL A 10 -8.47 -14.81 -11.70
CA VAL A 10 -7.43 -13.95 -12.26
C VAL A 10 -7.49 -13.98 -13.78
N PHE A 11 -7.75 -12.82 -14.40
CA PHE A 11 -7.85 -12.66 -15.85
C PHE A 11 -6.69 -11.85 -16.41
N VAL A 12 -5.99 -12.42 -17.38
CA VAL A 12 -4.96 -11.72 -18.15
C VAL A 12 -5.59 -11.13 -19.41
N THR A 13 -5.57 -9.81 -19.53
CA THR A 13 -6.21 -9.08 -20.64
C THR A 13 -5.21 -8.53 -21.66
N ALA A 14 -3.90 -8.56 -21.37
CA ALA A 14 -2.82 -8.18 -22.27
C ALA A 14 -1.63 -9.17 -22.17
N PRO A 15 -0.74 -9.26 -23.17
CA PRO A 15 0.46 -10.09 -23.07
C PRO A 15 1.31 -9.70 -21.86
N LEU A 16 1.75 -10.70 -21.08
CA LEU A 16 2.64 -10.50 -19.94
C LEU A 16 4.08 -10.24 -20.40
N GLU A 17 4.87 -9.52 -19.61
CA GLU A 17 6.30 -9.35 -19.85
C GLU A 17 7.07 -10.68 -19.76
N GLU A 18 8.21 -10.73 -20.45
CA GLU A 18 9.09 -11.91 -20.48
C GLU A 18 9.71 -12.11 -19.09
N GLY A 19 9.20 -13.09 -18.34
CA GLY A 19 9.68 -13.41 -16.99
C GLY A 19 8.58 -13.48 -15.93
N ILE A 20 7.37 -13.01 -16.24
CA ILE A 20 6.22 -13.14 -15.33
C ILE A 20 5.70 -14.58 -15.33
N ASP A 21 5.76 -15.22 -14.17
CA ASP A 21 5.19 -16.55 -13.90
C ASP A 21 3.87 -16.38 -13.14
N LEU A 22 2.76 -16.25 -13.85
CA LEU A 22 1.46 -16.01 -13.24
C LEU A 22 0.99 -17.15 -12.29
N PRO A 23 1.16 -18.44 -12.63
CA PRO A 23 0.97 -19.53 -11.66
C PRO A 23 1.79 -19.34 -10.38
N GLY A 24 3.08 -19.01 -10.50
CA GLY A 24 3.96 -18.75 -9.36
C GLY A 24 3.45 -17.60 -8.49
N PHE A 25 3.07 -16.48 -9.11
CA PHE A 25 2.46 -15.34 -8.41
C PHE A 25 1.19 -15.75 -7.65
N CYS A 26 0.27 -16.50 -8.27
CA CYS A 26 -0.95 -16.92 -7.59
C CYS A 26 -0.66 -17.81 -6.38
N GLN A 27 0.27 -18.76 -6.52
CA GLN A 27 0.70 -19.63 -5.42
C GLN A 27 1.37 -18.84 -4.29
N GLU A 28 2.24 -17.88 -4.62
CA GLU A 28 2.89 -17.03 -3.62
C GLU A 28 1.88 -16.23 -2.82
N VAL A 29 0.86 -15.64 -3.48
CA VAL A 29 -0.23 -14.95 -2.79
C VAL A 29 -0.94 -15.88 -1.79
N GLU A 30 -1.28 -17.09 -2.20
CA GLU A 30 -1.93 -18.07 -1.32
C GLU A 30 -1.05 -18.47 -0.13
N ASP A 31 0.26 -18.54 -0.32
CA ASP A 31 1.22 -18.90 0.73
C ASP A 31 1.38 -17.79 1.79
N ILE A 32 1.25 -16.52 1.40
CA ILE A 32 1.47 -15.37 2.30
C ILE A 32 0.17 -14.82 2.92
N LEU A 33 -0.92 -14.77 2.15
CA LEU A 33 -2.15 -14.11 2.55
C LEU A 33 -3.22 -15.13 2.94
N PRO A 34 -3.77 -15.05 4.16
CA PRO A 34 -4.94 -15.83 4.52
C PRO A 34 -6.11 -15.52 3.60
N HIS A 35 -6.76 -16.57 3.07
CA HIS A 35 -7.92 -16.44 2.17
C HIS A 35 -8.98 -15.45 2.66
N ARG A 36 -9.27 -15.43 3.97
CA ARG A 36 -10.23 -14.50 4.59
C ARG A 36 -9.94 -13.03 4.33
N LEU A 37 -8.70 -12.63 4.08
CA LEU A 37 -8.36 -11.23 3.79
C LEU A 37 -8.78 -10.81 2.37
N LEU A 38 -9.15 -11.76 1.52
CA LEU A 38 -9.59 -11.52 0.14
C LEU A 38 -11.12 -11.46 0.00
N HIS A 39 -11.88 -11.45 1.10
CA HIS A 39 -13.36 -11.50 1.08
C HIS A 39 -14.04 -10.33 0.34
N ASN A 40 -13.34 -9.22 0.11
CA ASN A 40 -13.84 -8.08 -0.66
C ASN A 40 -13.44 -8.15 -2.13
N LEU A 41 -12.76 -9.21 -2.58
CA LEU A 41 -12.32 -9.37 -3.95
C LEU A 41 -13.22 -10.34 -4.71
N ASP A 42 -13.79 -9.84 -5.79
CA ASP A 42 -14.54 -10.61 -6.77
C ASP A 42 -13.64 -11.11 -7.90
N VAL A 43 -12.58 -10.37 -8.24
CA VAL A 43 -11.74 -10.63 -9.43
C VAL A 43 -10.41 -9.88 -9.39
N VAL A 44 -9.39 -10.44 -10.05
CA VAL A 44 -8.13 -9.78 -10.37
C VAL A 44 -7.96 -9.67 -11.89
N TYR A 45 -7.59 -8.49 -12.37
CA TYR A 45 -7.26 -8.25 -13.77
C TYR A 45 -5.78 -7.88 -13.90
N VAL A 46 -5.05 -8.58 -14.79
CA VAL A 46 -3.67 -8.27 -15.16
C VAL A 46 -3.66 -7.79 -16.61
N GLY A 47 -3.33 -6.52 -16.86
CA GLY A 47 -3.60 -5.90 -18.15
C GLY A 47 -3.04 -4.50 -18.33
N GLU A 48 -3.38 -3.87 -19.46
CA GLU A 48 -3.16 -2.44 -19.68
C GLU A 48 -4.39 -1.65 -19.24
N PHE A 49 -4.28 -0.85 -18.17
CA PHE A 49 -5.38 -0.04 -17.66
C PHE A 49 -5.02 1.44 -17.75
N LYS A 50 -5.29 2.06 -18.91
CA LYS A 50 -5.11 3.51 -19.10
C LYS A 50 -6.37 4.25 -18.66
N GLY A 51 -6.23 5.25 -17.79
CA GLY A 51 -7.30 6.22 -17.49
C GLY A 51 -7.46 6.54 -16.01
N GLU A 52 -8.00 5.59 -15.24
CA GLU A 52 -8.36 5.81 -13.82
C GLU A 52 -7.19 5.60 -12.84
N GLN A 53 -6.13 4.89 -13.27
CA GLN A 53 -4.92 4.63 -12.46
C GLN A 53 -3.93 5.81 -12.42
N GLY A 54 -3.98 6.76 -13.36
CA GLY A 54 -2.91 7.75 -13.51
C GLY A 54 -1.56 7.06 -13.78
N ASP A 55 -0.54 7.37 -12.98
CA ASP A 55 0.79 6.73 -13.01
C ASP A 55 0.91 5.50 -12.08
N ARG A 56 -0.19 5.05 -11.44
CA ARG A 56 -0.19 3.89 -10.54
C ARG A 56 -0.11 2.59 -11.33
N THR A 57 0.64 1.64 -10.79
CA THR A 57 0.79 0.30 -11.40
C THR A 57 -0.28 -0.68 -10.94
N ALA A 58 -0.96 -0.40 -9.82
CA ALA A 58 -2.11 -1.17 -9.36
C ALA A 58 -3.22 -0.28 -8.77
N MET A 59 -4.43 -0.84 -8.67
CA MET A 59 -5.58 -0.19 -8.07
C MET A 59 -6.66 -1.21 -7.68
N TYR A 60 -7.22 -1.08 -6.49
CA TYR A 60 -8.46 -1.70 -6.06
C TYR A 60 -9.66 -0.79 -6.39
N SER A 61 -10.68 -1.33 -7.05
CA SER A 61 -11.92 -0.62 -7.33
C SER A 61 -13.10 -1.60 -7.47
N ASN A 62 -14.16 -1.38 -6.69
CA ASN A 62 -15.43 -2.11 -6.78
C ASN A 62 -15.28 -3.64 -6.79
N GLY A 63 -14.50 -4.21 -5.86
CA GLY A 63 -14.29 -5.66 -5.77
C GLY A 63 -13.24 -6.21 -6.73
N ALA A 64 -12.67 -5.37 -7.62
CA ALA A 64 -11.63 -5.78 -8.54
C ALA A 64 -10.27 -5.20 -8.17
N ILE A 65 -9.21 -5.99 -8.26
CA ILE A 65 -7.82 -5.49 -8.28
C ILE A 65 -7.34 -5.48 -9.73
N TYR A 66 -6.81 -4.34 -10.16
CA TYR A 66 -6.19 -4.14 -11.46
C TYR A 66 -4.68 -4.02 -11.28
N ILE A 67 -3.91 -4.89 -11.93
CA ILE A 67 -2.43 -4.87 -11.93
C ILE A 67 -1.94 -4.64 -13.35
N SER A 68 -1.10 -3.62 -13.53
CA SER A 68 -0.52 -3.29 -14.82
C SER A 68 0.42 -4.38 -15.30
N VAL A 69 0.38 -4.70 -16.60
CA VAL A 69 1.39 -5.56 -17.25
C VAL A 69 2.77 -4.91 -17.29
N SER A 70 2.90 -3.62 -16.97
CA SER A 70 4.20 -2.94 -16.85
C SER A 70 4.95 -3.26 -15.55
N GLU A 71 4.36 -4.04 -14.64
CA GLU A 71 5.08 -4.53 -13.46
C GLU A 71 6.19 -5.50 -13.90
N PRO A 72 7.46 -5.23 -13.58
CA PRO A 72 8.58 -5.90 -14.24
C PRO A 72 8.87 -7.29 -13.67
N THR A 73 8.38 -7.62 -12.48
CA THR A 73 8.60 -8.93 -11.84
C THR A 73 7.38 -9.43 -11.08
N ASN A 74 7.36 -10.74 -10.79
CA ASN A 74 6.38 -11.34 -9.88
C ASN A 74 6.37 -10.68 -8.50
N PHE A 75 7.52 -10.20 -8.01
CA PHE A 75 7.61 -9.56 -6.71
C PHE A 75 6.94 -8.18 -6.72
N ASP A 76 7.11 -7.40 -7.79
CA ASP A 76 6.41 -6.11 -7.92
C ASP A 76 4.89 -6.31 -8.05
N MET A 77 4.46 -7.33 -8.81
CA MET A 77 3.04 -7.73 -8.85
C MET A 77 2.52 -8.13 -7.46
N LEU A 78 3.34 -8.81 -6.65
CA LEU A 78 3.01 -9.24 -5.30
C LEU A 78 2.91 -8.05 -4.33
N GLU A 79 3.86 -7.11 -4.36
CA GLU A 79 3.80 -5.85 -3.62
C GLU A 79 2.51 -5.09 -3.95
N SER A 80 2.26 -4.86 -5.24
CA SER A 80 1.04 -4.23 -5.74
C SER A 80 -0.24 -4.95 -5.30
N PHE A 81 -0.30 -6.28 -5.42
CA PHE A 81 -1.48 -7.03 -5.00
C PHE A 81 -1.75 -6.90 -3.50
N VAL A 82 -0.73 -7.09 -2.66
CA VAL A 82 -0.85 -7.00 -1.19
C VAL A 82 -1.24 -5.58 -0.76
N HIS A 83 -0.70 -4.56 -1.43
CA HIS A 83 -1.07 -3.17 -1.21
C HIS A 83 -2.56 -2.92 -1.50
N GLU A 84 -3.05 -3.38 -2.64
CA GLU A 84 -4.45 -3.21 -3.03
C GLU A 84 -5.43 -4.07 -2.19
N VAL A 85 -4.97 -5.22 -1.69
CA VAL A 85 -5.72 -5.98 -0.67
C VAL A 85 -5.90 -5.12 0.59
N ALA A 86 -4.86 -4.41 1.04
CA ALA A 86 -4.96 -3.52 2.19
C ALA A 86 -6.03 -2.43 1.97
N HIS A 87 -6.05 -1.79 0.80
CA HIS A 87 -7.08 -0.83 0.45
C HIS A 87 -8.48 -1.45 0.41
N SER A 88 -8.62 -2.69 -0.06
CA SER A 88 -9.91 -3.39 -0.08
C SER A 88 -10.51 -3.58 1.32
N LEU A 89 -9.66 -3.83 2.32
CA LEU A 89 -10.04 -4.05 3.71
C LEU A 89 -10.62 -2.80 4.37
N GLU A 90 -10.31 -1.61 3.87
CA GLU A 90 -10.82 -0.34 4.43
C GLU A 90 -12.35 -0.24 4.37
N SER A 91 -12.98 -0.89 3.39
CA SER A 91 -14.44 -0.90 3.24
C SER A 91 -15.14 -1.51 4.47
N LYS A 92 -14.57 -2.57 5.05
CA LYS A 92 -15.06 -3.25 6.27
C LYS A 92 -14.44 -2.67 7.53
N TYR A 93 -13.13 -2.41 7.53
CA TYR A 93 -12.34 -2.10 8.71
C TYR A 93 -11.99 -0.61 8.87
N GLY A 94 -12.44 0.29 8.00
CA GLY A 94 -12.00 1.70 8.03
C GLY A 94 -12.17 2.38 9.39
N MET A 95 -13.32 2.21 10.06
CA MET A 95 -13.53 2.75 11.42
C MET A 95 -12.62 2.12 12.48
N PHE A 96 -12.20 0.87 12.26
CA PHE A 96 -11.33 0.12 13.14
C PHE A 96 -9.85 0.45 12.94
N ILE A 97 -9.44 0.67 11.69
CA ILE A 97 -8.10 1.08 11.28
C ILE A 97 -7.85 2.52 11.74
N TYR A 98 -8.68 3.46 11.29
CA TYR A 98 -8.47 4.91 11.40
C TYR A 98 -8.95 5.50 12.73
N THR A 99 -8.53 4.86 13.82
CA THR A 99 -8.73 5.37 15.18
C THR A 99 -7.82 6.56 15.46
N ASP A 100 -8.17 7.37 16.46
CA ASP A 100 -7.34 8.50 16.93
C ASP A 100 -5.90 8.08 17.22
N ASN A 101 -5.69 6.87 17.74
CA ASN A 101 -4.36 6.36 18.05
C ASN A 101 -3.48 6.20 16.79
N LEU A 102 -4.03 5.60 15.72
CA LEU A 102 -3.30 5.43 14.46
C LEU A 102 -3.06 6.79 13.79
N ILE A 103 -4.10 7.62 13.77
CA ILE A 103 -4.03 8.98 13.22
C ILE A 103 -2.96 9.82 13.94
N ASN A 104 -2.85 9.70 15.26
CA ASN A 104 -1.84 10.42 16.05
C ASN A 104 -0.43 9.91 15.80
N GLU A 105 -0.23 8.59 15.66
CA GLU A 105 1.07 8.01 15.25
C GLU A 105 1.50 8.57 13.88
N PHE A 106 0.59 8.55 12.91
CA PHE A 106 0.83 9.09 11.57
C PHE A 106 1.14 10.59 11.59
N LYS A 107 0.34 11.40 12.29
CA LYS A 107 0.54 12.86 12.41
C LYS A 107 1.90 13.19 13.05
N GLY A 108 2.28 12.50 14.12
CA GLY A 108 3.58 12.70 14.76
C GLY A 108 4.75 12.41 13.82
N LYS A 109 4.62 11.37 12.97
CA LYS A 109 5.61 11.07 11.94
C LYS A 109 5.68 12.15 10.86
N ARG A 110 4.53 12.67 10.40
CA ARG A 110 4.50 13.77 9.42
C ARG A 110 5.01 15.09 9.97
N GLU A 111 4.78 15.38 11.25
CA GLU A 111 5.38 16.53 11.91
C GLU A 111 6.91 16.40 11.96
N ARG A 112 7.43 15.22 12.30
CA ARG A 112 8.87 14.95 12.25
C ARG A 112 9.44 15.11 10.84
N LEU A 113 8.75 14.58 9.82
CA LEU A 113 9.15 14.73 8.42
C LEU A 113 9.16 16.22 8.01
N SER A 114 8.18 17.01 8.43
CA SER A 114 8.12 18.46 8.18
C SER A 114 9.38 19.18 8.66
N HIS A 115 9.85 18.84 9.87
CA HIS A 115 11.09 19.40 10.42
C HIS A 115 12.33 18.97 9.63
N LEU A 116 12.39 17.72 9.18
CA LEU A 116 13.50 17.20 8.36
C LEU A 116 13.55 17.88 6.99
N LEU A 117 12.42 17.96 6.30
CA LEU A 117 12.29 18.63 5.00
C LEU A 117 12.66 20.12 5.10
N SER A 118 12.19 20.81 6.14
CA SER A 118 12.53 22.22 6.37
C SER A 118 14.02 22.42 6.61
N ALA A 119 14.69 21.48 7.28
CA ALA A 119 16.14 21.53 7.52
C ALA A 119 16.96 21.32 6.23
N GLU A 120 16.46 20.52 5.31
CA GLU A 120 17.04 20.31 3.97
C GLU A 120 16.66 21.43 2.97
N GLY A 121 15.88 22.43 3.39
CA GLY A 121 15.50 23.58 2.57
C GLY A 121 14.25 23.38 1.71
N PHE A 122 13.50 22.29 1.91
CA PHE A 122 12.21 22.09 1.26
C PHE A 122 11.10 22.80 2.02
N HIS A 123 10.31 23.60 1.30
CA HIS A 123 9.29 24.45 1.90
C HIS A 123 7.96 24.33 1.15
N ILE A 124 6.91 24.00 1.89
CA ILE A 124 5.53 24.04 1.43
C ILE A 124 4.64 24.63 2.53
N ASN A 125 3.40 24.99 2.21
CA ASN A 125 2.43 25.46 3.19
C ASN A 125 2.31 24.45 4.37
N PRO A 126 2.65 24.86 5.62
CA PRO A 126 2.65 23.96 6.78
C PRO A 126 1.31 23.28 7.06
N VAL A 127 0.19 23.91 6.65
CA VAL A 127 -1.15 23.34 6.82
C VAL A 127 -1.28 22.00 6.10
N LEU A 128 -0.56 21.78 4.99
CA LEU A 128 -0.64 20.54 4.22
C LEU A 128 -0.16 19.33 5.00
N TYR A 129 0.79 19.49 5.93
CA TYR A 129 1.26 18.41 6.82
C TYR A 129 0.17 17.88 7.75
N GLY A 130 -0.89 18.67 8.00
CA GLY A 130 -2.01 18.28 8.85
C GLY A 130 -3.12 17.49 8.15
N PHE A 131 -3.16 17.47 6.81
CA PHE A 131 -4.19 16.76 6.05
C PHE A 131 -3.89 15.27 5.98
N THR A 132 -4.61 14.45 6.75
CA THR A 132 -4.29 13.02 6.87
C THR A 132 -4.70 12.18 5.67
N GLU A 133 -5.73 12.61 4.94
CA GLU A 133 -6.16 11.98 3.70
C GLU A 133 -5.30 12.44 2.53
N TYR A 134 -5.38 11.70 1.42
CA TYR A 134 -4.68 12.05 0.19
C TYR A 134 -4.93 13.51 -0.21
N ASN A 135 -3.83 14.19 -0.52
CA ASN A 135 -3.86 15.57 -1.00
C ASN A 135 -2.90 15.67 -2.17
N GLU A 136 -3.45 15.82 -3.38
CA GLU A 136 -2.69 15.89 -4.64
C GLU A 136 -1.52 16.86 -4.58
N LYS A 137 -1.71 18.05 -3.99
CA LYS A 137 -0.64 19.05 -3.88
C LYS A 137 0.49 18.62 -2.93
N PHE A 138 0.16 17.93 -1.84
CA PHE A 138 1.17 17.43 -0.92
C PHE A 138 1.91 16.23 -1.52
N ASP A 139 1.19 15.37 -2.22
CA ASP A 139 1.74 14.21 -2.92
C ASP A 139 2.71 14.65 -4.03
N ASP A 140 2.28 15.57 -4.90
CA ASP A 140 3.11 16.17 -5.96
C ASP A 140 4.39 16.81 -5.40
N PHE A 141 4.28 17.51 -4.26
CA PHE A 141 5.45 18.05 -3.58
C PHE A 141 6.43 16.97 -3.11
N LEU A 142 5.94 15.89 -2.50
CA LEU A 142 6.81 14.79 -2.07
C LEU A 142 7.44 14.06 -3.27
N ALA A 143 6.67 13.82 -4.32
CA ALA A 143 7.12 13.06 -5.49
C ALA A 143 8.05 13.87 -6.40
N ASN A 144 7.68 15.11 -6.73
CA ASN A 144 8.34 15.89 -7.79
C ASN A 144 9.26 16.99 -7.26
N GLU A 145 8.96 17.61 -6.12
CA GLU A 145 9.85 18.64 -5.53
C GLU A 145 10.92 18.02 -4.63
N VAL A 146 10.53 17.15 -3.70
CA VAL A 146 11.48 16.46 -2.81
C VAL A 146 12.20 15.33 -3.53
N GLY A 147 11.44 14.51 -4.27
CA GLY A 147 11.95 13.37 -5.02
C GLY A 147 12.17 12.13 -4.16
N TYR A 148 11.92 10.95 -4.74
CA TYR A 148 12.05 9.66 -4.06
C TYR A 148 13.40 9.41 -3.38
N PRO A 149 14.57 9.71 -4.00
CA PRO A 149 15.86 9.46 -3.34
C PRO A 149 16.02 10.23 -2.03
N THR A 150 15.60 11.51 -2.03
CA THR A 150 15.64 12.37 -0.84
C THR A 150 14.62 11.90 0.19
N LEU A 151 13.39 11.63 -0.25
CA LEU A 151 12.30 11.21 0.62
C LEU A 151 12.63 9.89 1.32
N LEU A 152 13.20 8.92 0.61
CA LEU A 152 13.67 7.66 1.18
C LEU A 152 14.70 7.87 2.30
N SER A 153 15.69 8.74 2.06
CA SER A 153 16.71 9.07 3.05
C SER A 153 16.11 9.70 4.31
N LEU A 154 15.20 10.68 4.14
CA LEU A 154 14.59 11.41 5.25
C LEU A 154 13.54 10.60 6.03
N THR A 155 12.92 9.61 5.38
CA THR A 155 11.89 8.77 5.99
C THR A 155 12.44 7.46 6.56
N MET A 156 13.72 7.15 6.35
CA MET A 156 14.35 5.94 6.89
C MET A 156 14.24 5.89 8.42
N GLY A 157 13.61 4.82 8.93
CA GLY A 157 13.33 4.64 10.36
C GLY A 157 12.21 5.53 10.91
N LEU A 158 11.62 6.39 10.09
CA LEU A 158 10.44 7.21 10.43
C LEU A 158 9.16 6.59 9.86
N PHE A 159 9.20 6.12 8.62
CA PHE A 159 8.16 5.33 7.97
C PHE A 159 8.76 3.99 7.51
N VAL A 160 7.91 2.98 7.37
CA VAL A 160 8.31 1.67 6.82
C VAL A 160 8.60 1.75 5.31
N SER A 161 7.99 2.72 4.63
CA SER A 161 8.16 3.08 3.23
C SER A 161 8.00 4.60 3.08
N PRO A 162 8.74 5.28 2.18
CA PRO A 162 8.59 6.71 1.96
C PRO A 162 7.18 7.12 1.52
N TYR A 163 6.50 6.27 0.75
CA TYR A 163 5.12 6.49 0.29
C TYR A 163 4.11 6.52 1.42
N GLY A 164 4.40 5.84 2.54
CA GLY A 164 3.56 5.89 3.73
C GLY A 164 3.44 7.27 4.38
N ALA A 165 4.14 8.30 3.88
CA ALA A 165 4.01 9.69 4.34
C ALA A 165 2.91 10.50 3.62
N THR A 166 2.40 10.03 2.49
CA THR A 166 1.49 10.78 1.61
C THR A 166 0.09 10.92 2.20
N SER A 167 -0.46 9.82 2.73
CA SER A 167 -1.75 9.76 3.40
C SER A 167 -1.79 8.64 4.45
N VAL A 168 -2.82 8.65 5.31
CA VAL A 168 -3.00 7.60 6.33
C VAL A 168 -3.43 6.26 5.71
N GLN A 169 -4.10 6.29 4.56
CA GLN A 169 -4.45 5.10 3.78
C GLN A 169 -3.19 4.43 3.23
N GLU A 170 -2.33 5.22 2.60
CA GLU A 170 -1.03 4.77 2.09
C GLU A 170 -0.14 4.30 3.24
N TYR A 171 -0.17 4.98 4.39
CA TYR A 171 0.54 4.54 5.59
C TYR A 171 0.11 3.15 6.03
N PHE A 172 -1.21 2.87 6.01
CA PHE A 172 -1.74 1.56 6.32
C PHE A 172 -1.32 0.51 5.28
N ALA A 173 -1.55 0.78 4.00
CA ALA A 173 -1.26 -0.16 2.91
C ALA A 173 0.24 -0.51 2.82
N ASN A 174 1.13 0.48 2.91
CA ASN A 174 2.58 0.25 2.94
C ASN A 174 3.05 -0.55 4.17
N GLY A 175 2.41 -0.34 5.33
CA GLY A 175 2.68 -1.16 6.51
C GLY A 175 2.17 -2.59 6.39
N PHE A 176 1.02 -2.77 5.75
CA PHE A 176 0.45 -4.08 5.48
C PHE A 176 1.34 -4.87 4.49
N GLU A 177 1.77 -4.23 3.41
CA GLU A 177 2.75 -4.77 2.46
C GLU A 177 4.02 -5.24 3.18
N LYS A 178 4.68 -4.36 3.94
CA LYS A 178 5.92 -4.71 4.65
C LYS A 178 5.71 -5.74 5.77
N TYR A 179 4.50 -5.87 6.29
CA TYR A 179 4.16 -6.93 7.23
C TYR A 179 4.17 -8.30 6.54
N PHE A 180 3.55 -8.44 5.37
CA PHE A 180 3.42 -9.74 4.69
C PHE A 180 4.62 -10.13 3.84
N LEU A 181 5.32 -9.16 3.24
CA LEU A 181 6.36 -9.40 2.24
C LEU A 181 7.79 -9.29 2.77
N ASP A 182 7.96 -8.74 3.97
CA ASP A 182 9.26 -8.60 4.60
C ASP A 182 9.20 -9.07 6.06
N ASN A 183 9.51 -8.19 7.02
CA ASN A 183 9.60 -8.55 8.42
C ASN A 183 8.55 -7.77 9.24
N PRO A 184 7.52 -8.44 9.77
CA PRO A 184 6.53 -7.83 10.66
C PRO A 184 7.13 -7.05 11.83
N ARG A 185 8.32 -7.45 12.31
CA ARG A 185 9.01 -6.76 13.40
C ARG A 185 9.47 -5.36 12.99
N THR A 186 9.82 -5.15 11.72
CA THR A 186 10.15 -3.81 11.20
C THR A 186 8.96 -2.87 11.34
N VAL A 187 7.75 -3.35 10.98
CA VAL A 187 6.51 -2.57 11.14
C VAL A 187 6.25 -2.30 12.62
N ARG A 188 6.40 -3.30 13.49
CA ARG A 188 6.24 -3.14 14.95
C ARG A 188 7.19 -2.11 15.55
N ASP A 189 8.45 -2.15 15.16
CA ASP A 189 9.49 -1.34 15.77
C ASP A 189 9.42 0.12 15.28
N ILE A 190 9.06 0.33 14.00
CA ILE A 190 8.91 1.67 13.41
C ILE A 190 7.52 2.27 13.71
N SER A 191 6.46 1.47 13.60
CA SER A 191 5.05 1.88 13.59
C SER A 191 4.19 0.94 14.47
N PRO A 192 4.37 0.99 15.81
CA PRO A 192 3.76 0.01 16.72
C PRO A 192 2.22 0.05 16.78
N ILE A 193 1.57 1.19 16.53
CA ILE A 193 0.11 1.26 16.49
C ILE A 193 -0.40 0.61 15.20
N LEU A 194 0.20 0.95 14.05
CA LEU A 194 -0.10 0.33 12.77
C LEU A 194 0.07 -1.19 12.82
N TYR A 195 1.19 -1.69 13.36
CA TYR A 195 1.42 -3.12 13.55
C TYR A 195 0.29 -3.79 14.33
N ARG A 196 -0.16 -3.19 15.44
CA ARG A 196 -1.28 -3.73 16.22
C ARG A 196 -2.57 -3.77 15.42
N LYS A 197 -2.83 -2.75 14.59
CA LYS A 197 -4.00 -2.74 13.72
C LYS A 197 -3.99 -3.86 12.70
N ILE A 198 -2.84 -4.14 12.10
CA ILE A 198 -2.67 -5.26 11.17
C ILE A 198 -2.90 -6.60 11.90
N GLU A 199 -2.26 -6.81 13.06
CA GLU A 199 -2.47 -8.02 13.87
C GLU A 199 -3.92 -8.22 14.29
N GLU A 200 -4.60 -7.16 14.71
CA GLU A 200 -6.00 -7.22 15.11
C GLU A 200 -6.90 -7.65 13.93
N ILE A 201 -6.67 -7.15 12.72
CA ILE A 201 -7.41 -7.54 11.50
C ILE A 201 -7.12 -8.99 11.12
N ILE A 202 -5.85 -9.41 11.18
CA ILE A 202 -5.46 -10.78 10.84
C ILE A 202 -6.10 -11.78 11.81
N ASN A 203 -6.21 -11.44 13.09
CA ASN A 203 -6.75 -12.32 14.11
C ASN A 203 -8.25 -12.11 14.37
N ASP A 204 -8.94 -11.31 13.54
CA ASP A 204 -10.39 -11.16 13.65
C ASP A 204 -11.08 -12.42 13.10
N ASP A 205 -11.70 -13.19 14.00
CA ASP A 205 -12.45 -14.40 13.68
C ASP A 205 -13.78 -14.10 12.95
N GLU A 206 -14.22 -12.83 12.90
CA GLU A 206 -15.39 -12.38 12.15
C GLU A 206 -15.03 -11.83 10.74
N ALA A 207 -13.77 -11.99 10.31
CA ALA A 207 -13.26 -11.55 9.01
C ALA A 207 -13.76 -12.37 7.82
#